data_AF-A0A970M6Y2-F1
#
_entry.id   AF-A0A970M6Y2-F1
#
_cell.length_a   1.000
_cell.length_b   1.000
_cell.length_c   1.000
_cell.angle_alpha   90.00
_cell.angle_beta   90.00
_cell.angle_gamma   90.00
#
_symmetry.space_group_name_H-M   'P 1'
#
loop_
_entity.id
_entity.type
_entity.pdbx_description
1 polymer ?
#
loop_
_entity_poly.entity_id
_entity_poly.type
_entity_poly.pdbx_seq_one_letter_code
_entity_poly.pdbx_strand_id
1 'polypeptide(L)' 'NHTCGIRADDGLVMCWGENEYGQTDPPEDVAFSALRVGGEYTCGLRASDSIEVCWGTQARNFWR' A
#
# COMPACT_ATOMS: atom_id res chain seq x y z
N ASN A 1 -11.39 -5.48 -6.11
CA ASN A 1 -10.34 -6.44 -6.49
C ASN A 1 -9.22 -5.71 -7.19
N HIS A 2 -8.06 -5.69 -6.55
CA HIS A 2 -6.88 -5.00 -7.04
C HIS A 2 -5.63 -5.82 -6.72
N THR A 3 -4.54 -5.48 -7.37
CA THR A 3 -3.23 -6.09 -7.16
C THR A 3 -2.21 -4.98 -7.03
N CYS A 4 -1.23 -5.16 -6.14
CA CYS A 4 -0.12 -4.24 -5.95
C CYS A 4 1.20 -5.00 -5.94
N GLY A 5 2.27 -4.34 -6.40
CA GLY A 5 3.63 -4.87 -6.40
C GLY A 5 4.65 -3.78 -6.04
N ILE A 6 5.76 -4.22 -5.44
CA ILE A 6 6.92 -3.36 -5.15
C ILE A 6 7.87 -3.42 -6.34
N ARG A 7 8.26 -2.27 -6.87
CA ARG A 7 9.27 -2.17 -7.93
C ARG A 7 10.65 -2.45 -7.35
N ALA A 8 11.43 -3.30 -8.03
CA ALA A 8 12.70 -3.80 -7.48
C ALA A 8 13.84 -2.77 -7.49
N ASP A 9 13.76 -1.73 -8.31
CA ASP A 9 14.79 -0.70 -8.48
C ASP A 9 14.75 0.36 -7.38
N ASP A 10 13.57 0.79 -6.95
CA ASP A 10 13.40 1.89 -5.99
C ASP A 10 12.43 1.60 -4.84
N GLY A 11 11.81 0.42 -4.82
CA GLY A 11 10.88 0.03 -3.78
C GLY A 11 9.53 0.76 -3.85
N LEU A 12 9.26 1.52 -4.92
CA LEU A 12 7.97 2.19 -5.10
C LEU A 12 6.88 1.17 -5.42
N VAL A 13 5.65 1.51 -5.06
CA VAL A 13 4.51 0.60 -5.24
C VAL A 13 3.77 0.95 -6.52
N MET A 14 3.44 -0.08 -7.30
CA MET A 14 2.52 0.01 -8.43
C MET A 14 1.30 -0.85 -8.13
N CYS A 15 0.11 -0.27 -8.23
CA CYS A 15 -1.16 -0.97 -8.06
C CYS A 15 -2.01 -0.87 -9.33
N TRP A 16 -2.85 -1.87 -9.58
CA TRP A 16 -3.80 -1.89 -10.69
C TRP A 16 -5.08 -2.65 -10.33
N GLY A 17 -6.17 -2.30 -10.99
CA GLY A 17 -7.50 -2.88 -10.75
C GLY A 17 -8.51 -1.82 -10.26
N GLU A 18 -9.47 -2.27 -9.46
CA GLU A 18 -10.49 -1.42 -8.83
C GLU A 18 -9.87 -0.38 -7.89
N ASN A 19 -10.37 0.86 -7.93
CA ASN A 19 -9.85 1.99 -7.14
C ASN A 19 -10.94 2.90 -6.55
N GLU A 20 -12.17 2.40 -6.38
CA GLU A 20 -13.29 3.18 -5.85
C GLU A 20 -13.03 3.75 -4.45
N TYR A 21 -12.04 3.19 -3.75
CA TYR A 21 -11.68 3.53 -2.39
C TYR A 21 -10.28 4.10 -2.24
N GLY A 22 -9.53 4.31 -3.33
CA GLY A 22 -8.13 4.73 -3.29
C GLY A 22 -7.15 3.60 -2.97
N GLN A 23 -7.58 2.33 -3.07
CA GLN A 23 -6.77 1.16 -2.75
C GLN A 23 -5.62 0.90 -3.74
N THR A 24 -5.62 1.57 -4.90
CA THR A 24 -4.53 1.59 -5.87
C THR A 24 -3.73 2.90 -5.90
N ASP A 25 -3.94 3.79 -4.93
CA ASP A 25 -3.24 5.08 -4.83
C ASP A 25 -2.21 5.04 -3.69
N PRO A 26 -1.04 4.39 -3.88
CA PRO A 26 -0.01 4.34 -2.86
C PRO A 26 0.58 5.72 -2.56
N PRO A 27 1.19 5.92 -1.38
CA PRO A 27 1.94 7.13 -1.09
C PRO A 27 3.08 7.34 -2.11
N GLU A 28 3.08 8.52 -2.74
CA GLU A 28 4.13 8.92 -3.69
C GLU A 28 5.48 9.07 -2.96
N ASP A 29 6.58 8.71 -3.65
CA ASP A 29 7.95 8.83 -3.16
C ASP A 29 8.23 8.11 -1.82
N VAL A 30 7.44 7.05 -1.52
CA VAL A 30 7.66 6.19 -0.36
C VAL A 30 8.03 4.78 -0.82
N ALA A 31 9.24 4.34 -0.47
CA ALA A 31 9.69 2.98 -0.70
C ALA A 31 9.13 2.01 0.36
N PHE A 32 8.74 0.82 -0.06
CA PHE A 32 8.19 -0.24 0.79
C PHE A 32 9.01 -1.52 0.68
N SER A 33 9.07 -2.29 1.77
CA SER A 33 9.75 -3.59 1.82
C SER A 33 8.78 -4.77 1.83
N ALA A 34 7.52 -4.55 2.18
CA ALA A 34 6.47 -5.56 2.17
C ALA A 34 5.10 -4.92 1.92
N LEU A 35 4.17 -5.69 1.35
CA LEU A 35 2.78 -5.29 1.11
C LEU A 35 1.79 -6.35 1.64
N ARG A 36 0.62 -5.87 2.06
CA ARG A 36 -0.60 -6.64 2.28
C ARG A 36 -1.73 -5.99 1.48
N VAL A 37 -2.33 -6.76 0.60
CA VAL A 37 -3.47 -6.32 -0.23
C VAL A 37 -4.77 -6.87 0.39
N GLY A 38 -5.66 -5.97 0.81
CA GLY A 38 -6.98 -6.27 1.35
C GLY A 38 -8.09 -6.17 0.29
N GLY A 39 -9.36 -6.10 0.70
CA GLY A 39 -10.48 -5.94 -0.24
C GLY A 39 -10.60 -4.51 -0.80
N GLU A 40 -10.57 -3.52 0.09
CA GLU A 40 -10.77 -2.09 -0.21
C GLU A 40 -9.61 -1.23 0.33
N TYR A 41 -8.49 -1.88 0.66
CA TYR A 41 -7.30 -1.24 1.22
C TYR A 41 -6.03 -1.99 0.83
N THR A 42 -4.91 -1.29 0.95
CA THR A 42 -3.57 -1.85 0.86
C THR A 42 -2.75 -1.27 2.01
N CYS A 43 -1.93 -2.10 2.65
CA CYS A 43 -0.96 -1.68 3.65
C CYS A 43 0.45 -2.10 3.20
N GLY A 44 1.45 -1.33 3.61
CA GLY A 44 2.85 -1.67 3.38
C GLY A 44 3.74 -1.27 4.55
N LEU A 45 4.85 -1.97 4.71
CA LEU A 45 5.92 -1.59 5.64
C LEU A 45 6.89 -0.66 4.93
N ARG A 46 6.98 0.59 5.41
CA ARG A 46 7.89 1.59 4.86
C ARG A 46 9.34 1.13 5.05
N ALA A 47 10.13 1.18 3.99
CA ALA A 47 11.49 0.65 4.01
C ALA A 47 12.44 1.44 4.94
N SER A 48 12.16 2.71 5.20
CA SER A 48 13.04 3.59 6.00
C SER A 48 12.98 3.33 7.50
N ASP A 49 11.82 2.97 8.03
CA ASP A 49 11.56 2.90 9.48
C ASP A 49 10.70 1.71 9.90
N SER A 50 10.28 0.86 8.95
CA SER A 50 9.35 -0.25 9.17
C SER A 50 7.99 0.17 9.74
N ILE A 51 7.61 1.43 9.60
CA ILE A 51 6.28 1.90 9.98
C ILE A 51 5.27 1.41 8.92
N GLU A 52 4.17 0.81 9.40
CA GLU A 52 3.05 0.45 8.55
C GLU A 52 2.33 1.70 8.05
N VAL A 53 2.09 1.73 6.74
CA VAL A 53 1.29 2.77 6.07
C VAL A 53 0.21 2.08 5.28
N CYS A 54 -1.04 2.48 5.52
CA CYS A 54 -2.19 1.94 4.82
C CYS A 54 -2.89 3.03 4.00
N TRP A 55 -3.40 2.65 2.84
CA TRP A 55 -4.20 3.49 1.94
C TRP A 55 -5.45 2.74 1.46
N GLY A 56 -6.51 3.48 1.14
CA GLY A 56 -7.86 2.95 0.92
C GLY A 56 -8.87 3.34 2.02
N THR A 57 -10.17 3.32 1.77
CA THR A 57 -11.21 3.73 2.74
C THR A 57 -11.32 2.81 3.96
N GLN A 58 -10.86 1.55 3.86
CA GLN A 58 -10.79 0.61 4.98
C GLN A 58 -9.38 0.38 5.51
N ALA A 59 -8.43 1.26 5.17
CA ALA A 59 -7.11 1.36 5.80
C ALA A 59 -7.16 1.80 7.27
N ARG A 60 -8.33 1.76 7.92
CA ARG A 60 -8.53 2.25 9.28
C ARG A 60 -7.67 1.43 10.25
N ASN A 61 -6.56 2.05 10.65
CA ASN A 61 -5.74 1.81 11.83
C ASN A 61 -6.23 0.64 12.70
N PHE A 62 -5.79 -0.59 12.39
CA PHE A 62 -5.93 -1.74 13.28
C PHE A 62 -4.90 -1.72 14.42
N TRP A 63 -4.60 -0.52 14.94
CA TRP A 63 -3.81 -0.32 16.14
C TRP A 63 -4.70 0.35 17.20
N ARG A 64 -5.31 -0.50 18.04
CA ARG A 64 -5.34 -0.24 19.48
C ARG A 64 -4.16 -0.96 20.09
#